data_AF-A0A1Q3DK96-F1
#
_entry.id   AF-A0A1Q3DK96-F1
#
_cell.length_a   1.000
_cell.length_b   1.000
_cell.length_c   1.000
_cell.angle_alpha   90.00
_cell.angle_beta   90.00
_cell.angle_gamma   90.00
#
_symmetry.space_group_name_H-M   'P 1'
#
loop_
_entity.id
_entity.type
_entity.pdbx_description
1 polymer ?
#
loop_
_entity_poly.entity_id
_entity_poly.type
_entity_poly.pdbx_seq_one_letter_code
_entity_poly.pdbx_strand_id
1 'polypeptide(L)'
;MYTSNHGVSLSGRILIVWNPSILCFVPSLVNEQAVHGHVLLANSQRVNISFVYGLCDREARHAMWSDIIHCADLFRRDPWVVLGDFNVTRFVAEHSASSTVTKAMCDFNKAIQSAELEDLRSTGFLHTWSNMRVGAGAITKKLDRALGNWQWFNLLGDSFAHFLPPGISDHSPITIQLRDMKHSNGRPFKFLNFWTKNDMFLRVVRQEWDKKYIGSPLVVVHKKLKSLRDIKTIN
;
A
#
# COMPACT_ATOMS: atom_id res chain seq x y z
N MET A 1 -7.16 19.52 -13.29
CA MET A 1 -5.82 20.04 -13.65
C MET A 1 -4.92 18.84 -13.90
N TYR A 2 -3.85 18.99 -14.70
CA TYR A 2 -3.00 17.85 -15.06
C TYR A 2 -1.53 18.27 -15.21
N THR A 3 -0.63 17.30 -15.14
CA THR A 3 0.79 17.41 -15.54
C THR A 3 1.25 16.10 -16.18
N SER A 4 2.39 16.12 -16.88
CA SER A 4 2.94 14.93 -17.53
C SER A 4 4.46 15.03 -17.69
N ASN A 5 5.10 13.94 -18.08
CA ASN A 5 6.52 13.93 -18.44
C ASN A 5 6.80 14.14 -19.95
N HIS A 6 5.83 14.59 -20.75
CA HIS A 6 6.02 14.84 -22.18
C HIS A 6 7.14 15.83 -22.52
N GLY A 7 7.43 16.79 -21.63
CA GLY A 7 8.51 17.77 -21.84
C GLY A 7 9.92 17.17 -21.77
N VAL A 8 10.08 15.97 -21.23
CA VAL A 8 11.37 15.29 -21.04
C VAL A 8 11.40 13.87 -21.62
N SER A 9 10.26 13.34 -22.07
CA SER A 9 10.14 12.05 -22.73
C SER A 9 9.23 12.16 -23.95
N LEU A 10 9.77 11.82 -25.13
CA LEU A 10 9.01 11.79 -26.38
C LEU A 10 7.78 10.87 -26.31
N SER A 11 7.86 9.79 -25.52
CA SER A 11 6.75 8.85 -25.33
C SER A 11 5.71 9.33 -24.31
N GLY A 12 6.02 10.33 -23.46
CA GLY A 12 5.10 10.91 -22.49
C GLY A 12 4.30 9.90 -21.67
N ARG A 13 5.01 8.94 -21.05
CA ARG A 13 4.39 7.74 -20.45
C ARG A 13 3.66 7.99 -19.12
N ILE A 14 3.83 9.17 -18.52
CA ILE A 14 3.24 9.50 -17.21
C ILE A 14 2.33 10.71 -17.37
N LEU A 15 1.03 10.51 -17.12
CA LEU A 15 0.02 11.55 -17.03
C LEU A 15 -0.57 11.54 -15.62
N ILE A 16 -0.55 12.69 -14.95
CA ILE A 16 -1.14 12.88 -13.63
C ILE A 16 -2.29 13.85 -13.77
N VAL A 17 -3.47 13.44 -13.32
CA VAL A 17 -4.69 14.25 -13.35
C VAL A 17 -5.25 14.35 -11.94
N TRP A 18 -5.69 15.53 -11.55
CA TRP A 18 -6.33 15.74 -10.26
C TRP A 18 -7.50 16.73 -10.33
N ASN A 19 -8.41 16.58 -9.39
CA ASN A 19 -9.46 17.56 -9.13
C ASN A 19 -8.93 18.64 -8.17
N PRO A 20 -8.74 19.89 -8.64
CA PRO A 20 -8.18 20.98 -7.82
C PRO A 20 -9.07 21.37 -6.65
N SER A 21 -10.36 21.00 -6.65
CA SER A 21 -11.27 21.19 -5.52
C SER A 21 -11.03 20.19 -4.37
N ILE A 22 -10.27 19.12 -4.61
CA ILE A 22 -9.99 18.08 -3.61
C ILE A 22 -8.54 18.17 -3.13
N LEU A 23 -7.59 18.22 -4.07
CA LEU A 23 -6.16 18.33 -3.79
C LEU A 23 -5.48 19.08 -4.92
N CYS A 24 -4.31 19.67 -4.67
CA CYS A 24 -3.46 20.22 -5.70
C CYS A 24 -2.11 19.51 -5.67
N PHE A 25 -1.77 18.84 -6.76
CA PHE A 25 -0.45 18.24 -6.95
C PHE A 25 0.50 19.26 -7.57
N VAL A 26 1.61 19.53 -6.90
CA VAL A 26 2.64 20.46 -7.35
C VAL A 26 3.87 19.66 -7.75
N PRO A 27 4.17 19.52 -9.06
CA PRO A 27 5.36 18.82 -9.52
C PRO A 27 6.62 19.60 -9.11
N SER A 28 7.65 18.87 -8.69
CA SER A 28 8.94 19.43 -8.28
C SER A 28 10.11 18.91 -9.10
N LEU A 29 10.07 17.65 -9.53
CA LEU A 29 11.08 17.03 -10.38
C LEU A 29 10.38 16.12 -11.39
N VAL A 30 10.76 16.23 -12.65
CA VAL A 30 10.16 15.49 -13.77
C VAL A 30 11.28 14.93 -14.62
N ASN A 31 11.29 13.62 -14.82
CA ASN A 31 12.24 12.93 -15.68
C ASN A 31 11.52 11.87 -16.56
N GLU A 32 12.26 11.10 -17.35
CA GLU A 32 11.69 10.13 -18.27
C GLU A 32 10.88 9.02 -17.58
N GLN A 33 11.28 8.61 -16.38
CA GLN A 33 10.73 7.45 -15.67
C GLN A 33 9.95 7.82 -14.40
N ALA A 34 9.94 9.10 -14.01
CA ALA A 34 9.28 9.55 -12.81
C ALA A 34 8.80 11.00 -12.87
N VAL A 35 7.69 11.27 -12.16
CA VAL A 35 7.22 12.60 -11.82
C VAL A 35 7.06 12.69 -10.31
N HIS A 36 7.90 13.51 -9.69
CA HIS A 36 7.88 13.78 -8.26
C HIS A 36 7.17 15.10 -8.01
N GLY A 37 6.46 15.15 -6.90
CA GLY A 37 5.85 16.37 -6.43
C GLY A 37 5.31 16.19 -5.03
N HIS A 38 4.47 17.12 -4.63
CA HIS A 38 3.83 17.06 -3.34
C HIS A 38 2.39 17.52 -3.43
N VAL A 39 1.62 17.10 -2.42
CA VAL A 39 0.28 17.60 -2.14
C VAL A 39 0.28 18.20 -0.74
N LEU A 40 -0.58 19.19 -0.53
CA LEU A 40 -0.97 19.63 0.80
C LEU A 40 -2.29 18.96 1.16
N LEU A 41 -2.28 18.20 2.26
CA LEU A 41 -3.50 17.63 2.81
C LEU A 41 -4.34 18.71 3.50
N ALA A 42 -5.61 18.41 3.78
CA ALA A 42 -6.54 19.34 4.42
C ALA A 42 -6.08 19.83 5.81
N ASN A 43 -5.22 19.07 6.49
CA ASN A 43 -4.60 19.44 7.78
C ASN A 43 -3.29 20.24 7.61
N SER A 44 -3.04 20.81 6.41
CA SER A 44 -1.82 21.53 6.05
C SER A 44 -0.53 20.69 6.07
N GLN A 45 -0.64 19.37 6.19
CA GLN A 45 0.52 18.49 6.12
C GLN A 45 0.94 18.30 4.66
N ARG A 46 2.22 18.57 4.39
CA ARG A 46 2.85 18.25 3.11
C ARG A 46 3.15 16.76 3.03
N VAL A 47 2.80 16.15 1.89
CA VAL A 47 3.11 14.76 1.56
C VAL A 47 3.71 14.71 0.17
N ASN A 48 4.89 14.09 0.05
CA ASN A 48 5.55 13.90 -1.23
C ASN A 48 4.99 12.65 -1.92
N ILE A 49 4.82 12.74 -3.24
CA ILE A 49 4.31 11.65 -4.07
C ILE A 49 5.18 11.55 -5.33
N SER A 50 5.68 10.36 -5.61
CA SER A 50 6.41 10.04 -6.84
C SER A 50 5.59 9.06 -7.68
N PHE A 51 5.22 9.46 -8.89
CA PHE A 51 4.61 8.57 -9.87
C PHE A 51 5.71 8.03 -10.79
N VAL A 52 5.84 6.71 -10.89
CA VAL A 52 6.92 6.06 -11.65
C VAL A 52 6.39 5.20 -12.79
N TYR A 53 7.18 5.14 -13.86
CA TYR A 53 7.06 4.19 -14.96
C TYR A 53 8.47 3.75 -15.35
N GLY A 54 8.90 2.59 -14.85
CA GLY A 54 10.21 2.02 -15.15
C GLY A 54 10.25 1.54 -16.60
N LEU A 55 11.37 1.77 -17.29
CA LEU A 55 11.59 1.24 -18.64
C LEU A 55 11.67 -0.30 -18.62
N CYS A 56 11.34 -0.96 -19.73
CA CYS A 56 11.46 -2.42 -19.83
C CYS A 56 12.93 -2.90 -19.80
N ASP A 57 13.86 -2.07 -20.27
CA ASP A 57 15.30 -2.35 -20.24
C ASP A 57 15.87 -2.24 -18.83
N ARG A 58 16.73 -3.21 -18.44
CA ARG A 58 17.28 -3.26 -17.07
C ARG A 58 18.25 -2.11 -16.82
N GLU A 59 19.17 -1.85 -17.73
CA GLU A 59 20.21 -0.84 -17.55
C GLU A 59 19.60 0.56 -17.52
N ALA A 60 18.62 0.81 -18.38
CA ALA A 60 17.88 2.08 -18.39
C ALA A 60 17.11 2.33 -17.07
N ARG A 61 16.65 1.29 -16.38
CA ARG A 61 16.02 1.45 -15.04
C ARG A 61 16.99 1.87 -13.94
N HIS A 62 18.31 1.70 -14.07
CA HIS A 62 19.25 2.14 -13.03
C HIS A 62 19.21 3.67 -12.81
N ALA A 63 18.85 4.44 -13.83
CA ALA A 63 18.61 5.87 -13.69
C ALA A 63 17.44 6.16 -12.74
N MET A 64 16.33 5.43 -12.87
CA MET A 64 15.17 5.54 -11.96
C MET A 64 15.52 5.12 -10.53
N TRP A 65 16.36 4.08 -10.34
CA TRP A 65 16.81 3.69 -9.01
C TRP A 65 17.65 4.77 -8.33
N SER A 66 18.60 5.35 -9.05
CA SER A 66 19.43 6.45 -8.54
C SER A 66 18.58 7.66 -8.16
N ASP A 67 17.58 7.99 -8.97
CA ASP A 67 16.65 9.08 -8.76
C ASP A 67 15.73 8.87 -7.54
N ILE A 68 15.21 7.64 -7.34
CA ILE A 68 14.46 7.27 -6.14
C ILE A 68 15.32 7.40 -4.88
N ILE A 69 16.57 6.92 -4.90
CA ILE A 69 17.49 7.05 -3.76
C ILE A 69 17.78 8.52 -3.46
N HIS A 70 18.01 9.33 -4.49
CA HIS A 70 18.19 10.78 -4.33
C HIS A 70 16.96 11.45 -3.70
N CYS A 71 15.76 11.11 -4.16
CA CYS A 71 14.51 11.59 -3.58
C CYS A 71 14.33 11.13 -2.13
N ALA A 72 14.76 9.92 -1.77
CA ALA A 72 14.72 9.43 -0.40
C ALA A 72 15.53 10.33 0.54
N ASP A 73 16.70 10.78 0.10
CA ASP A 73 17.54 11.70 0.85
C ASP A 73 16.92 13.10 0.97
N LEU A 74 16.27 13.60 -0.09
CA LEU A 74 15.58 14.89 -0.10
C LEU A 74 14.34 14.88 0.80
N PHE A 75 13.55 13.80 0.76
CA PHE A 75 12.27 13.67 1.46
C PHE A 75 12.37 12.95 2.80
N ARG A 76 13.60 12.72 3.30
CA ARG A 76 13.86 11.95 4.53
C ARG A 76 13.07 12.41 5.76
N ARG A 77 12.63 13.68 5.82
CA ARG A 77 11.89 14.24 6.95
C ARG A 77 10.39 14.34 6.73
N ASP A 78 9.91 14.03 5.53
CA ASP A 78 8.53 14.20 5.12
C ASP A 78 7.89 12.86 4.74
N PRO A 79 6.57 12.70 4.92
CA PRO A 79 5.85 11.54 4.41
C PRO A 79 6.02 11.44 2.89
N TRP A 80 6.46 10.28 2.42
CA TRP A 80 6.70 10.05 1.00
C TRP A 80 6.19 8.69 0.56
N VAL A 81 5.51 8.69 -0.59
CA VAL A 81 5.09 7.47 -1.29
C VAL A 81 5.55 7.48 -2.73
N VAL A 82 6.01 6.32 -3.21
CA VAL A 82 6.34 6.05 -4.60
C VAL A 82 5.32 5.03 -5.12
N LEU A 83 4.61 5.35 -6.20
CA LEU A 83 3.62 4.47 -6.79
C LEU A 83 3.71 4.42 -8.31
N GLY A 84 3.42 3.25 -8.87
CA GLY A 84 3.37 3.04 -10.32
C GLY A 84 3.99 1.71 -10.73
N ASP A 85 4.32 1.63 -12.03
CA ASP A 85 4.87 0.44 -12.66
C ASP A 85 6.40 0.47 -12.57
N PHE A 86 6.98 -0.47 -11.84
CA PHE A 86 8.43 -0.61 -11.71
C PHE A 86 9.06 -1.47 -12.82
N ASN A 87 8.23 -2.14 -13.63
CA ASN A 87 8.63 -3.09 -14.66
C ASN A 87 9.56 -4.22 -14.18
N VAL A 88 9.49 -4.55 -12.89
CA VAL A 88 10.29 -5.59 -12.25
C VAL A 88 9.55 -6.21 -11.06
N THR A 89 9.63 -7.53 -10.93
CA THR A 89 9.17 -8.24 -9.74
C THR A 89 10.20 -8.11 -8.61
N ARG A 90 9.75 -8.09 -7.36
CA ARG A 90 10.62 -8.03 -6.17
C ARG A 90 11.04 -9.43 -5.75
N PHE A 91 10.11 -10.39 -5.81
CA PHE A 91 10.31 -11.78 -5.42
C PHE A 91 9.96 -12.72 -6.57
N VAL A 92 10.56 -13.91 -6.51
CA VAL A 92 10.29 -15.00 -7.47
C VAL A 92 8.81 -15.40 -7.47
N ALA A 93 8.19 -15.45 -6.29
CA ALA A 93 6.78 -15.83 -6.13
C ALA A 93 5.80 -14.85 -6.82
N GLU A 94 6.26 -13.68 -7.24
CA GLU A 94 5.48 -12.67 -7.94
C GLU A 94 5.52 -12.85 -9.46
N HIS A 95 6.08 -13.96 -9.95
CA HIS A 95 6.11 -14.33 -11.36
C HIS A 95 5.52 -15.73 -11.53
N SER A 96 4.40 -15.87 -12.25
CA SER A 96 3.67 -17.14 -12.31
C SER A 96 4.45 -18.30 -12.95
N ALA A 97 5.35 -18.00 -13.89
CA ALA A 97 6.06 -19.01 -14.68
C ALA A 97 7.58 -19.12 -14.42
N SER A 98 8.16 -18.31 -13.53
CA SER A 98 9.62 -18.28 -13.32
C SER A 98 9.93 -18.45 -11.85
N SER A 99 10.81 -19.40 -11.54
CA SER A 99 11.29 -19.68 -10.19
C SER A 99 12.70 -19.14 -9.92
N THR A 100 13.23 -18.29 -10.79
CA THR A 100 14.64 -17.87 -10.77
C THR A 100 14.80 -16.43 -10.28
N VAL A 101 15.73 -16.23 -9.35
CA VAL A 101 16.15 -14.88 -8.93
C VAL A 101 16.91 -14.21 -10.07
N THR A 102 16.46 -13.02 -10.47
CA THR A 102 17.08 -12.26 -11.57
C THR A 102 17.96 -11.13 -11.05
N LYS A 103 18.94 -10.68 -11.84
CA LYS A 103 19.72 -9.47 -11.52
C LYS A 103 18.83 -8.23 -11.33
N ALA A 104 17.78 -8.11 -12.15
CA ALA A 104 16.82 -7.01 -12.03
C ALA A 104 16.09 -7.00 -10.67
N MET A 105 15.70 -8.17 -10.15
CA MET A 105 15.14 -8.30 -8.78
C MET A 105 16.15 -7.83 -7.73
N CYS A 106 17.42 -8.24 -7.87
CA CYS A 106 18.47 -7.83 -6.93
C CYS A 106 18.70 -6.33 -6.95
N ASP A 107 18.78 -5.72 -8.14
CA ASP A 107 18.97 -4.28 -8.31
C ASP A 107 17.80 -3.50 -7.70
N PHE A 108 16.56 -3.95 -7.95
CA PHE A 108 15.37 -3.34 -7.38
C PHE A 108 15.34 -3.42 -5.85
N ASN A 109 15.60 -4.61 -5.28
CA ASN A 109 15.62 -4.80 -3.83
C ASN A 109 16.70 -3.94 -3.15
N LYS A 110 17.88 -3.82 -3.78
CA LYS A 110 18.94 -2.92 -3.29
C LYS A 110 18.49 -1.46 -3.30
N ALA A 111 17.86 -1.01 -4.39
CA ALA A 111 17.40 0.37 -4.52
C ALA A 111 16.36 0.76 -3.45
N ILE A 112 15.33 -0.07 -3.26
CA ILE A 112 14.30 0.20 -2.25
C ILE A 112 14.85 0.08 -0.82
N GLN A 113 15.81 -0.82 -0.59
CA GLN A 113 16.49 -0.94 0.70
C GLN A 113 17.32 0.33 0.99
N SER A 114 18.10 0.81 0.02
CA SER A 114 18.87 2.06 0.16
C SER A 114 17.99 3.28 0.34
N ALA A 115 16.78 3.28 -0.24
CA ALA A 115 15.80 4.35 -0.09
C ALA A 115 14.92 4.22 1.17
N GLU A 116 15.12 3.18 1.98
CA GLU A 116 14.30 2.85 3.17
C GLU A 116 12.79 2.81 2.87
N LEU A 117 12.45 2.24 1.72
CA LEU A 117 11.09 2.10 1.22
C LEU A 117 10.54 0.70 1.48
N GLU A 118 9.31 0.63 1.96
CA GLU A 118 8.58 -0.62 2.19
C GLU A 118 7.24 -0.63 1.45
N ASP A 119 6.79 -1.80 1.02
CA ASP A 119 5.47 -1.97 0.41
C ASP A 119 4.37 -1.53 1.40
N LEU A 120 3.42 -0.72 0.95
CA LEU A 120 2.19 -0.49 1.70
C LEU A 120 1.46 -1.82 1.90
N ARG A 121 0.74 -1.93 3.02
CA ARG A 121 -0.22 -3.02 3.21
C ARG A 121 -1.16 -3.04 2.01
N SER A 122 -1.42 -4.22 1.45
CA SER A 122 -2.19 -4.33 0.22
C SER A 122 -3.34 -5.32 0.30
N THR A 123 -4.35 -5.10 -0.53
CA THR A 123 -5.52 -5.96 -0.73
C THR A 123 -5.86 -6.04 -2.22
N GLY A 124 -6.67 -7.02 -2.61
CA GLY A 124 -7.06 -7.22 -4.01
C GLY A 124 -6.14 -8.19 -4.75
N PHE A 125 -5.86 -7.93 -6.02
CA PHE A 125 -5.07 -8.80 -6.88
C PHE A 125 -3.59 -8.86 -6.44
N LEU A 126 -3.04 -10.07 -6.39
CA LEU A 126 -1.63 -10.30 -6.03
C LEU A 126 -0.68 -9.98 -7.19
N HIS A 127 -1.12 -10.26 -8.42
CA HIS A 127 -0.40 -9.95 -9.65
C HIS A 127 -1.09 -8.77 -10.33
N THR A 128 -0.30 -7.86 -10.86
CA THR A 128 -0.79 -6.59 -11.41
C THR A 128 -0.63 -6.51 -12.90
N TRP A 129 0.10 -7.43 -13.54
CA TRP A 129 0.28 -7.48 -14.98
C TRP A 129 0.00 -8.88 -15.53
N SER A 130 -0.56 -8.95 -16.74
CA SER A 130 -0.78 -10.18 -17.51
C SER A 130 -0.29 -10.02 -18.94
N ASN A 131 0.27 -11.07 -19.53
CA ASN A 131 0.56 -11.06 -20.98
C ASN A 131 -0.70 -11.22 -21.85
N MET A 132 -1.90 -11.21 -21.25
CA MET A 132 -3.22 -11.34 -21.90
C MET A 132 -3.40 -12.63 -22.72
N ARG A 133 -2.56 -13.64 -22.50
CA ARG A 133 -2.69 -14.97 -23.12
C ARG A 133 -3.49 -15.91 -22.24
N VAL A 134 -4.04 -16.95 -22.87
CA VAL A 134 -4.78 -18.03 -22.19
C VAL A 134 -4.00 -19.36 -22.26
N GLY A 135 -4.31 -20.28 -21.36
CA GLY A 135 -3.72 -21.62 -21.34
C GLY A 135 -2.26 -21.64 -20.86
N ALA A 136 -1.47 -22.57 -21.39
CA ALA A 136 -0.10 -22.82 -20.94
C ALA A 136 0.87 -21.63 -21.14
N GLY A 137 0.54 -20.70 -22.04
CA GLY A 137 1.32 -19.49 -22.29
C GLY A 137 0.94 -18.29 -21.43
N ALA A 138 -0.02 -18.42 -20.51
CA ALA A 138 -0.47 -17.33 -19.64
C ALA A 138 0.60 -17.02 -18.59
N ILE A 139 1.05 -15.76 -18.55
CA ILE A 139 2.03 -15.28 -17.58
C ILE A 139 1.45 -14.07 -16.86
N THR A 140 1.56 -14.08 -15.53
CA THR A 140 1.18 -12.95 -14.69
C THR A 140 2.33 -12.57 -13.76
N LYS A 141 2.44 -11.26 -13.47
CA LYS A 141 3.52 -10.68 -12.66
C LYS A 141 2.99 -9.61 -11.72
N LYS A 142 3.67 -9.35 -10.60
CA LYS A 142 3.48 -8.14 -9.78
C LYS A 142 4.53 -7.08 -10.15
N LEU A 143 4.13 -6.10 -10.97
CA LEU A 143 5.02 -5.03 -11.47
C LEU A 143 4.70 -3.67 -10.82
N ASP A 144 3.42 -3.46 -10.47
CA ASP A 144 2.92 -2.22 -9.91
C ASP A 144 2.97 -2.25 -8.38
N ARG A 145 3.43 -1.16 -7.77
CA ARG A 145 3.56 -1.05 -6.30
C ARG A 145 3.19 0.32 -5.78
N ALA A 146 2.91 0.38 -4.49
CA ALA A 146 2.95 1.59 -3.69
C ALA A 146 3.91 1.34 -2.51
N LEU A 147 4.99 2.12 -2.46
CA LEU A 147 6.06 2.02 -1.49
C LEU A 147 6.11 3.29 -0.64
N GLY A 148 6.13 3.16 0.69
CA GLY A 148 6.18 4.30 1.62
C GLY A 148 7.49 4.33 2.39
N ASN A 149 7.91 5.53 2.82
CA ASN A 149 8.99 5.67 3.80
C ASN A 149 8.44 5.60 5.24
N TRP A 150 9.33 5.60 6.23
CA TRP A 150 8.95 5.59 7.65
C TRP A 150 7.96 6.71 8.02
N GLN A 151 8.18 7.92 7.52
CA GLN A 151 7.36 9.10 7.80
C GLN A 151 5.94 8.93 7.25
N TRP A 152 5.79 8.28 6.08
CA TRP A 152 4.50 7.86 5.56
C TRP A 152 3.79 6.90 6.52
N PHE A 153 4.47 5.86 7.00
CA PHE A 153 3.85 4.92 7.94
C PHE A 153 3.53 5.55 9.30
N ASN A 154 4.36 6.49 9.76
CA ASN A 154 4.12 7.19 11.01
C ASN A 154 2.89 8.11 10.94
N LEU A 155 2.70 8.80 9.81
CA LEU A 155 1.58 9.74 9.63
C LEU A 155 0.31 9.06 9.10
N LEU A 156 0.45 8.19 8.10
CA LEU A 156 -0.61 7.58 7.30
C LEU A 156 -0.58 6.05 7.42
N GLY A 157 -0.15 5.50 8.56
CA GLY A 157 0.04 4.06 8.75
C GLY A 157 -1.22 3.20 8.58
N ASP A 158 -2.41 3.80 8.70
CA ASP A 158 -3.69 3.13 8.42
C ASP A 158 -4.07 3.12 6.93
N SER A 159 -3.25 3.71 6.07
CA SER A 159 -3.39 3.60 4.62
C SER A 159 -3.07 2.19 4.13
N PHE A 160 -3.65 1.84 2.98
CA PHE A 160 -3.36 0.59 2.29
C PHE A 160 -3.54 0.76 0.77
N ALA A 161 -2.77 -0.01 0.02
CA ALA A 161 -2.94 -0.16 -1.42
C ALA A 161 -4.06 -1.16 -1.74
N HIS A 162 -4.91 -0.85 -2.70
CA HIS A 162 -5.92 -1.78 -3.21
C HIS A 162 -5.73 -1.94 -4.72
N PHE A 163 -5.47 -3.18 -5.13
CA PHE A 163 -5.28 -3.58 -6.52
C PHE A 163 -6.61 -4.06 -7.10
N LEU A 164 -7.15 -3.28 -8.04
CA LEU A 164 -8.45 -3.49 -8.67
C LEU A 164 -8.38 -4.49 -9.83
N PRO A 165 -9.51 -5.06 -10.28
CA PRO A 165 -9.55 -5.81 -11.52
C PRO A 165 -8.99 -4.99 -12.71
N PRO A 166 -8.25 -5.61 -13.64
CA PRO A 166 -7.55 -4.91 -14.73
C PRO A 166 -8.47 -4.27 -15.78
N GLY A 167 -9.73 -4.73 -15.88
CA GLY A 167 -10.66 -4.24 -16.89
C GLY A 167 -10.16 -4.55 -18.31
N ILE A 168 -9.89 -3.50 -19.10
CA ILE A 168 -9.39 -3.60 -20.48
C ILE A 168 -7.86 -3.52 -20.59
N SER A 169 -7.17 -3.19 -19.49
CA SER A 169 -5.71 -3.06 -19.46
C SER A 169 -5.05 -4.41 -19.20
N ASP A 170 -3.82 -4.57 -19.64
CA ASP A 170 -2.96 -5.66 -19.19
C ASP A 170 -2.42 -5.45 -17.77
N HIS A 171 -2.57 -4.22 -17.24
CA HIS A 171 -2.27 -3.85 -15.85
C HIS A 171 -3.52 -3.71 -14.97
N SER A 172 -3.36 -4.01 -13.67
CA SER A 172 -4.36 -3.82 -12.61
C SER A 172 -4.17 -2.45 -11.95
N PRO A 173 -5.20 -1.59 -11.93
CA PRO A 173 -5.09 -0.29 -11.28
C PRO A 173 -4.81 -0.41 -9.78
N ILE A 174 -3.94 0.47 -9.27
CA ILE A 174 -3.65 0.62 -7.84
C ILE A 174 -4.31 1.88 -7.30
N THR A 175 -4.97 1.75 -6.15
CA THR A 175 -5.48 2.89 -5.36
C THR A 175 -4.84 2.88 -3.99
N ILE A 176 -4.50 4.04 -3.45
CA ILE A 176 -4.11 4.18 -2.04
C ILE A 176 -5.32 4.70 -1.28
N GLN A 177 -5.87 3.87 -0.42
CA GLN A 177 -6.96 4.27 0.46
C GLN A 177 -6.38 4.87 1.73
N LEU A 178 -6.58 6.17 1.90
CA LEU A 178 -6.36 6.83 3.18
C LEU A 178 -7.61 6.56 4.03
N ARG A 179 -7.44 5.88 5.16
CA ARG A 179 -8.57 5.67 6.06
C ARG A 179 -9.02 7.04 6.56
N ASP A 180 -10.32 7.30 6.45
CA ASP A 180 -10.94 8.51 6.99
C ASP A 180 -10.39 8.73 8.41
N MET A 181 -9.68 9.83 8.64
CA MET A 181 -9.31 10.32 9.98
C MET A 181 -10.57 10.82 10.73
N LYS A 182 -11.74 10.27 10.42
CA LYS A 182 -12.83 10.26 11.39
C LYS A 182 -12.30 9.42 12.53
N HIS A 183 -11.97 10.08 13.63
CA HIS A 183 -11.85 9.47 14.94
C HIS A 183 -12.89 8.36 15.04
N SER A 184 -12.50 7.10 14.79
CA SER A 184 -13.41 6.00 15.02
C SER A 184 -13.61 6.02 16.52
N ASN A 185 -14.82 6.36 16.96
CA ASN A 185 -15.23 6.34 18.37
C ASN A 185 -15.20 4.89 18.90
N GLY A 186 -14.00 4.34 19.05
CA GLY A 186 -13.71 2.99 19.46
C GLY A 186 -12.83 2.24 18.46
N ARG A 187 -11.58 1.96 18.85
CA ARG A 187 -10.77 0.92 18.22
C ARG A 187 -11.61 -0.38 18.14
N PRO A 188 -11.61 -1.12 17.01
CA PRO A 188 -12.20 -2.45 16.98
C PRO A 188 -11.58 -3.32 18.07
N PHE A 189 -12.40 -4.10 18.78
CA PHE A 189 -11.88 -5.08 19.72
C PHE A 189 -11.05 -6.10 18.95
N LYS A 190 -9.78 -6.25 19.31
CA LYS A 190 -8.91 -7.30 18.79
C LYS A 190 -8.86 -8.42 19.82
N PHE A 191 -9.37 -9.58 19.44
CA PHE A 191 -9.17 -10.80 20.20
C PHE A 191 -7.76 -11.30 19.97
N LEU A 192 -6.95 -11.40 21.02
CA LEU A 192 -5.63 -12.00 20.92
C LEU A 192 -5.76 -13.50 21.15
N ASN A 193 -5.38 -14.32 20.18
CA ASN A 193 -5.38 -15.79 20.31
C ASN A 193 -4.55 -16.29 21.50
N PHE A 194 -3.62 -15.49 22.02
CA PHE A 194 -2.90 -15.83 23.25
C PHE A 194 -3.82 -15.93 24.47
N TRP A 195 -4.92 -15.18 24.54
CA TRP A 195 -5.85 -15.24 25.67
C TRP A 195 -6.49 -16.62 25.84
N THR A 196 -6.68 -17.39 24.76
CA THR A 196 -7.20 -18.76 24.87
C THR A 196 -6.23 -19.70 25.55
N LYS A 197 -4.96 -19.32 25.70
CA LYS A 197 -3.92 -20.10 26.37
C LYS A 197 -3.83 -19.83 27.87
N ASN A 198 -4.56 -18.83 28.39
CA ASN A 198 -4.62 -18.58 29.83
C ASN A 198 -5.67 -19.52 30.45
N ASP A 199 -5.29 -20.22 31.52
CA ASP A 199 -6.14 -21.21 32.20
C ASP A 199 -7.46 -20.62 32.73
N MET A 200 -7.50 -19.31 32.96
CA MET A 200 -8.65 -18.58 33.48
C MET A 200 -9.63 -18.17 32.37
N PHE A 201 -9.25 -18.27 31.11
CA PHE A 201 -10.02 -17.79 29.96
C PHE A 201 -11.43 -18.39 29.93
N LEU A 202 -11.55 -19.71 29.95
CA LEU A 202 -12.85 -20.38 29.92
C LEU A 202 -13.71 -20.05 31.14
N ARG A 203 -13.08 -19.83 32.30
CA ARG A 203 -13.79 -19.45 33.53
C ARG A 203 -14.42 -18.07 33.39
N VAL A 204 -13.67 -17.09 32.89
CA VAL A 204 -14.14 -15.73 32.65
C VAL A 204 -15.25 -15.71 31.60
N VAL A 205 -15.08 -16.46 30.50
CA VAL A 205 -16.11 -16.58 29.46
C VAL A 205 -17.41 -17.14 30.03
N ARG A 206 -17.36 -18.23 30.81
CA ARG A 206 -18.54 -18.82 31.44
C ARG A 206 -19.23 -17.85 32.38
N GLN A 207 -18.48 -17.16 33.25
CA GLN A 207 -19.04 -16.18 34.19
C GLN A 207 -19.83 -15.07 33.49
N GLU A 208 -19.36 -14.55 32.35
CA GLU A 208 -20.12 -13.58 31.55
C GLU A 208 -21.28 -14.23 30.78
N TRP A 209 -21.10 -15.47 30.32
CA TRP A 209 -22.12 -16.20 29.59
C TRP A 209 -23.29 -16.67 30.46
N ASP A 210 -23.13 -16.70 31.78
CA ASP A 210 -24.20 -17.02 32.72
C ASP A 210 -24.99 -15.78 33.16
N LYS A 211 -24.49 -14.56 32.91
CA LYS A 211 -25.21 -13.31 33.22
C LYS A 211 -26.48 -13.17 32.38
N LYS A 212 -27.57 -12.69 32.98
CA LYS A 212 -28.81 -12.40 32.26
C LYS A 212 -28.76 -11.01 31.64
N TYR A 213 -29.05 -10.93 30.34
CA TYR A 213 -29.21 -9.66 29.62
C TYR A 213 -30.61 -9.60 29.00
N ILE A 214 -31.21 -8.41 29.00
CA ILE A 214 -32.52 -8.16 28.39
C ILE A 214 -32.34 -7.79 26.91
N GLY A 215 -33.10 -8.43 26.02
CA GLY A 215 -33.14 -8.13 24.59
C GLY A 215 -33.46 -9.35 23.75
N SER A 216 -33.51 -9.18 22.42
CA SER A 216 -33.58 -10.30 21.48
C SER A 216 -32.32 -11.18 21.58
N PRO A 217 -32.35 -12.44 21.10
CA PRO A 217 -31.19 -13.34 21.19
C PRO A 217 -29.88 -12.71 20.69
N LEU A 218 -29.91 -11.98 19.58
CA LEU A 218 -28.74 -11.28 19.04
C LEU A 218 -28.28 -10.12 19.92
N VAL A 219 -29.21 -9.38 20.53
CA VAL A 219 -28.88 -8.32 21.49
C VAL A 219 -28.25 -8.90 22.75
N VAL A 220 -28.72 -10.06 23.23
CA VAL A 220 -28.13 -10.76 24.37
C VAL A 220 -26.71 -11.21 24.06
N VAL A 221 -26.47 -11.84 22.90
CA VAL A 221 -25.13 -12.24 22.45
C VAL A 221 -24.21 -11.03 22.32
N HIS A 222 -24.67 -9.94 21.68
CA HIS A 222 -23.90 -8.72 21.56
C HIS A 222 -23.50 -8.12 22.91
N LYS A 223 -24.44 -8.07 23.88
CA LYS A 223 -24.17 -7.56 25.24
C LYS A 223 -23.15 -8.42 25.99
N LYS A 224 -23.21 -9.75 25.85
CA LYS A 224 -22.22 -10.68 26.42
C LYS A 224 -20.82 -10.46 25.83
N LEU A 225 -20.72 -10.37 24.50
CA LEU A 225 -19.46 -10.10 23.82
C LEU A 225 -18.89 -8.72 24.18
N LYS A 226 -19.75 -7.71 24.33
CA LYS A 226 -19.35 -6.37 24.77
C LYS A 226 -18.85 -6.36 26.23
N SER A 227 -19.49 -7.11 27.12
CA SER A 227 -19.05 -7.24 28.53
C SER A 227 -17.69 -7.91 28.64
N LEU A 228 -17.44 -8.96 27.85
CA LEU A 228 -16.14 -9.63 27.79
C LEU A 228 -15.00 -8.70 27.35
N ARG A 229 -15.30 -7.69 26.54
CA ARG A 229 -14.32 -6.69 26.10
C ARG A 229 -13.89 -5.74 27.22
N ASP A 230 -14.74 -5.49 28.21
CA ASP A 230 -14.45 -4.55 29.31
C ASP A 230 -13.67 -5.20 30.46
N ILE A 231 -13.48 -6.53 30.42
CA ILE A 231 -12.61 -7.28 31.34
C ILE A 231 -11.15 -7.06 30.90
N LYS A 232 -10.58 -5.93 31.31
CA LYS A 232 -9.23 -5.47 30.93
C LYS A 232 -8.07 -6.22 31.60
N THR A 233 -8.33 -7.31 32.33
CA THR A 233 -7.32 -7.99 33.12
C THR A 233 -7.65 -9.46 33.26
N ILE A 234 -7.22 -10.23 32.26
CA ILE A 234 -6.77 -11.59 32.51
C ILE A 234 -5.25 -11.44 32.64
N ASN A 235 -4.76 -11.14 33.85
CA ASN A 235 -3.31 -11.18 34.11
C ASN A 235 -2.82 -12.63 33.92
#